data_AF-H2ES33-F1
#
_entry.id   AF-H2ES33-F1
#
_cell.length_a   1.000
_cell.length_b   1.000
_cell.length_c   1.000
_cell.angle_alpha   90.00
_cell.angle_beta   90.00
_cell.angle_gamma   90.00
#
_symmetry.space_group_name_H-M   'P 1'
#
loop_
_entity.id
_entity.type
_entity.pdbx_description
1 polymer ?
#
loop_
_entity_poly.entity_id
_entity_poly.type
_entity_poly.pdbx_seq_one_letter_code
_entity_poly.pdbx_strand_id
1 'polypeptide(L)' 'MSVISLTNADVHQVLSASHRAIANNALAPLVLAVSELAVKEGLRPEVALIRLMQKGRVDEQGAHDA' A
#
# COMPACT_ATOMS: atom_id res chain seq x y z
N MET A 1 -2.02 -10.29 -27.33
CA MET A 1 -1.57 -9.97 -25.95
C MET A 1 -0.23 -9.27 -26.04
N SER A 2 -0.18 -7.96 -25.80
CA SER A 2 1.08 -7.20 -25.85
C SER A 2 1.79 -7.34 -24.50
N VAL A 3 2.89 -8.08 -24.47
CA VAL A 3 3.78 -8.16 -23.32
C VAL A 3 4.54 -6.84 -23.24
N ILE A 4 4.21 -6.01 -22.26
CA ILE A 4 4.93 -4.77 -21.97
C ILE A 4 6.34 -5.19 -21.54
N SER A 5 7.31 -5.00 -22.41
CA SER A 5 8.72 -5.21 -22.09
C SER A 5 9.18 -4.02 -21.24
N LEU A 6 9.30 -4.23 -19.93
CA LEU A 6 9.86 -3.25 -19.01
C LEU A 6 11.27 -2.90 -19.46
N THR A 7 11.49 -1.63 -19.81
CA THR A 7 12.83 -1.14 -20.12
C THR A 7 13.60 -0.90 -18.82
N ASN A 8 14.94 -0.83 -18.89
CA ASN A 8 15.76 -0.48 -17.72
C ASN A 8 15.34 0.86 -17.07
N ALA A 9 14.86 1.82 -17.88
CA ALA A 9 14.37 3.10 -17.38
C ALA A 9 13.13 2.92 -16.48
N ASP A 10 12.22 2.02 -16.86
CA ASP A 10 11.00 1.72 -16.09
C ASP A 10 11.35 1.07 -14.74
N VAL A 11 12.34 0.15 -14.74
CA VAL A 11 12.84 -0.48 -13.51
C VAL A 11 13.44 0.55 -12.56
N HIS A 12 14.28 1.46 -13.06
CA HIS A 12 14.86 2.51 -12.24
C HIS A 12 13.82 3.50 -11.70
N GLN A 13 12.77 3.81 -12.47
CA GLN A 13 11.67 4.65 -12.00
C GLN A 13 10.88 3.98 -10.88
N VAL A 14 10.55 2.69 -11.03
CA VAL A 14 9.87 1.92 -9.97
C VAL A 14 10.72 1.88 -8.71
N LEU A 15 12.03 1.64 -8.83
CA LEU A 15 12.94 1.61 -7.69
C LEU A 15 13.05 2.97 -6.99
N SER A 16 13.18 4.05 -7.76
CA SER A 16 13.25 5.42 -7.24
C SER A 16 11.94 5.84 -6.54
N ALA A 17 10.80 5.54 -7.17
CA ALA A 17 9.48 5.80 -6.59
C ALA A 17 9.26 5.02 -5.30
N SER A 18 9.65 3.74 -5.28
CA SER A 18 9.57 2.88 -4.10
C SER A 18 10.43 3.42 -2.96
N HIS A 19 11.70 3.76 -3.22
CA HIS A 19 12.58 4.35 -2.21
C HIS A 19 12.03 5.67 -1.68
N ARG A 20 11.52 6.53 -2.56
CA ARG A 20 10.94 7.82 -2.16
C ARG A 20 9.68 7.64 -1.31
N ALA A 21 8.86 6.64 -1.62
CA ALA A 21 7.68 6.30 -0.83
C ALA A 21 8.09 5.76 0.56
N ILE A 22 9.08 4.87 0.63
CA ILE A 22 9.61 4.34 1.89
C ILE A 22 10.23 5.44 2.75
N ALA A 23 10.97 6.38 2.14
CA ALA A 23 11.59 7.51 2.83
C ALA A 23 10.59 8.62 3.22
N ASN A 24 9.33 8.52 2.81
CA ASN A 24 8.32 9.49 3.19
C ASN A 24 7.78 9.16 4.60
N ASN A 25 8.27 9.88 5.59
CA ASN A 25 7.85 9.72 6.99
C ASN A 25 6.34 9.86 7.21
N ALA A 26 5.62 10.59 6.34
CA ALA A 26 4.16 10.67 6.43
C ALA A 26 3.45 9.34 6.12
N LEU A 27 4.11 8.42 5.39
CA LEU A 27 3.60 7.08 5.10
C LEU A 27 4.00 6.05 6.15
N ALA A 28 4.89 6.38 7.10
CA ALA A 28 5.33 5.45 8.14
C ALA A 28 4.18 4.84 8.96
N PRO A 29 3.12 5.58 9.36
CA PRO A 29 1.99 5.01 10.09
C PRO A 29 1.24 3.96 9.26
N LEU A 30 1.07 4.22 7.95
CA LEU A 30 0.41 3.27 7.04
C LEU A 30 1.24 2.00 6.88
N VAL A 31 2.55 2.13 6.69
CA VAL A 31 3.45 0.97 6.56
C VAL A 31 3.42 0.13 7.83
N LEU A 32 3.50 0.76 9.01
CA LEU A 32 3.41 0.05 10.29
C LEU A 32 2.07 -0.68 10.45
N ALA A 33 0.95 -0.03 10.15
CA ALA A 33 -0.37 -0.66 10.22
C ALA A 33 -0.50 -1.85 9.26
N VAL A 34 0.04 -1.75 8.04
CA VAL A 34 0.08 -2.84 7.06
C VAL A 34 0.93 -3.99 7.58
N SER A 35 2.13 -3.71 8.09
CA SER A 35 3.03 -4.73 8.64
C SER A 35 2.41 -5.45 9.84
N GLU A 36 1.80 -4.72 10.76
CA GLU A 36 1.13 -5.30 11.92
C GLU A 36 -0.01 -6.23 11.51
N LEU A 37 -0.88 -5.77 10.59
CA LEU A 37 -2.00 -6.58 10.11
C LEU A 37 -1.53 -7.82 9.35
N ALA A 38 -0.49 -7.67 8.51
CA ALA A 38 0.09 -8.76 7.75
C ALA A 38 0.64 -9.86 8.68
N VAL A 39 1.37 -9.48 9.73
CA VAL A 39 1.90 -10.42 10.72
C VAL A 39 0.78 -11.06 11.53
N LYS A 40 -0.18 -10.27 12.01
CA LYS A 40 -1.28 -10.74 12.87
C LYS A 40 -2.18 -11.75 12.16
N GLU A 41 -2.45 -11.54 10.88
CA GLU A 41 -3.39 -12.37 10.09
C GLU A 41 -2.69 -13.35 9.14
N GLY A 42 -1.35 -13.37 9.12
CA GLY A 42 -0.57 -14.23 8.20
C GLY A 42 -0.80 -13.87 6.73
N LEU A 43 -0.98 -12.58 6.41
CA LEU A 43 -1.29 -12.10 5.08
C LEU A 43 -0.05 -11.58 4.35
N ARG A 44 -0.12 -11.60 3.02
CA ARG A 44 0.81 -10.82 2.20
C ARG A 44 0.56 -9.31 2.39
N PRO A 45 1.59 -8.46 2.42
CA PRO A 45 1.46 -7.02 2.67
C PRO A 45 0.44 -6.31 1.74
N GLU A 46 0.36 -6.72 0.49
CA GLU A 46 -0.55 -6.13 -0.50
C GLU A 46 -2.02 -6.42 -0.14
N VAL A 47 -2.30 -7.61 0.39
CA VAL A 47 -3.64 -7.99 0.84
C VAL A 47 -4.01 -7.23 2.13
N ALA A 48 -3.06 -7.09 3.05
CA ALA A 48 -3.25 -6.30 4.27
C ALA A 48 -3.53 -4.82 3.95
N LEU A 49 -2.82 -4.22 3.00
CA LEU A 49 -3.07 -2.86 2.53
C LEU A 49 -4.48 -2.68 1.97
N ILE A 50 -4.92 -3.57 1.08
CA ILE A 50 -6.28 -3.51 0.51
C ILE A 50 -7.34 -3.59 1.61
N ARG A 51 -7.17 -4.47 2.61
CA ARG A 51 -8.10 -4.59 3.74
C ARG A 51 -8.15 -3.31 4.59
N LEU A 52 -7.00 -2.70 4.88
CA LEU A 52 -6.94 -1.43 5.62
C LEU A 52 -7.64 -0.30 4.87
N MET A 53 -7.44 -0.22 3.55
CA MET A 53 -8.13 0.77 2.71
C MET A 53 -9.65 0.54 2.67
N GLN A 54 -10.09 -0.72 2.67
CA GLN A 54 -11.52 -1.04 2.74
C GLN A 54 -12.12 -0.63 4.09
N LYS A 55 -11.41 -0.89 5.20
CA LYS A 55 -11.86 -0.46 6.54
C LYS A 55 -11.99 1.06 6.64
N GLY A 56 -10.96 1.80 6.20
CA GLY A 56 -11.01 3.27 6.21
C GLY A 56 -12.21 3.83 5.45
N ARG A 57 -12.54 3.27 4.29
CA ARG A 57 -13.72 3.69 3.51
C ARG A 57 -15.05 3.39 4.20
N VAL A 58 -15.14 2.27 4.92
CA VAL A 58 -16.36 1.90 5.67
C VAL A 58 -16.54 2.81 6.89
N ASP A 59 -15.47 3.11 7.62
CA ASP A 59 -15.51 4.00 8.79
C ASP A 59 -15.85 5.45 8.40
N GLU A 60 -15.38 5.94 7.25
CA GLU A 60 -15.76 7.26 6.71
C GLU A 60 -17.22 7.33 6.26
N GLN A 61 -17.78 6.24 5.71
CA GLN A 61 -19.19 6.16 5.32
C GLN A 61 -20.11 6.15 6.55
N GLY A 62 -19.77 5.36 7.58
CA GLY A 62 -20.56 5.27 8.81
C GLY A 62 -20.56 6.55 9.66
N ALA A 63 -19.53 7.39 9.53
CA ALA A 63 -19.46 8.69 10.19
C ALA A 63 -20.25 9.80 9.48
N HIS A 64 -20.65 9.61 8.21
CA HIS A 64 -21.45 10.59 7.46
C HIS A 64 -22.97 10.37 7.62
N ASP A 65 -23.37 9.16 8.02
CA ASP A 65 -24.77 8.76 8.23
C ASP A 65 -25.23 8.85 9.71
N ALA A 66 -24.40 9.36 10.61
CA ALA A 66 -24.67 9.53 12.05
C ALA A 66 -24.72 11.01 12.46
#